data_AF-A0A3D0HLD9-F1
#
_entry.id   AF-A0A3D0HLD9-F1
#
_cell.length_a   1.000
_cell.length_b   1.000
_cell.length_c   1.000
_cell.angle_alpha   90.00
_cell.angle_beta   90.00
_cell.angle_gamma   90.00
#
_symmetry.space_group_name_H-M   'P 1'
#
loop_
_entity.id
_entity.type
_entity.pdbx_description
1 polymer ?
#
loop_
_entity_poly.entity_id
_entity_poly.type
_entity_poly.pdbx_seq_one_letter_code
_entity_poly.pdbx_strand_id
1 'polypeptide(L)'
;MQIQKVTDASFKKYGRVLTGEYDVDALIEKMQEMPCPDDEVVYVPSESALEALPVMKDFTDSLYGGLPIQIGYCNGNNHLLNAVEYHRSSEINVAATDLILLIGSEQDIEE
;
A
#
# COMPACT_ATOMS: atom_id res chain seq x y z
N MET A 1 4.44 -9.02 -20.24
CA MET A 1 4.86 -8.45 -18.95
C MET A 1 5.46 -9.55 -18.11
N GLN A 2 6.64 -9.35 -17.53
CA GLN A 2 7.23 -10.32 -16.60
C GLN A 2 6.96 -9.83 -15.17
N ILE A 3 6.24 -10.63 -14.38
CA ILE A 3 6.00 -10.34 -12.97
C ILE A 3 7.23 -10.81 -12.17
N GLN A 4 7.76 -9.93 -11.34
CA GLN A 4 8.90 -10.18 -10.46
C GLN A 4 8.43 -10.16 -9.00
N LYS A 5 9.15 -10.84 -8.12
CA LYS A 5 8.83 -10.83 -6.68
C LYS A 5 9.39 -9.59 -6.02
N VAL A 6 8.69 -9.06 -5.02
CA VAL A 6 9.20 -7.97 -4.17
C VAL A 6 10.46 -8.36 -3.38
N THR A 7 10.76 -9.66 -3.28
CA THR A 7 11.98 -10.18 -2.67
C THR A 7 13.16 -10.27 -3.64
N ASP A 8 12.95 -10.03 -4.95
CA ASP A 8 14.01 -10.03 -5.94
C ASP A 8 14.90 -8.79 -5.79
N ALA A 9 16.19 -8.92 -6.12
CA ALA A 9 17.15 -7.82 -6.00
C ALA A 9 16.79 -6.58 -6.85
N SER A 10 16.03 -6.77 -7.93
CA SER A 10 15.54 -5.70 -8.81
C SER A 10 14.54 -4.76 -8.12
N PHE A 11 13.86 -5.19 -7.06
CA PHE A 11 12.91 -4.36 -6.32
C PHE A 11 13.58 -3.28 -5.47
N LYS A 12 14.84 -3.49 -5.06
CA LYS A 12 15.57 -2.61 -4.12
C LYS A 12 15.70 -1.15 -4.56
N LYS A 13 15.61 -0.88 -5.86
CA LYS A 13 15.67 0.49 -6.38
C LYS A 13 14.36 1.27 -6.18
N TYR A 14 13.24 0.56 -5.97
CA TYR A 14 11.91 1.13 -5.82
C TYR A 14 11.45 1.15 -4.36
N GLY A 15 11.88 0.18 -3.56
CA GLY A 15 11.48 0.09 -2.17
C GLY A 15 12.14 -1.07 -1.43
N ARG A 16 11.58 -1.39 -0.26
CA ARG A 16 11.98 -2.52 0.58
C ARG A 16 10.75 -3.20 1.16
N VAL A 17 10.86 -4.50 1.41
CA VAL A 17 9.85 -5.22 2.18
C VAL A 17 10.10 -4.94 3.66
N LEU A 18 9.06 -4.53 4.39
CA LEU A 18 9.09 -4.36 5.84
C LEU A 18 8.62 -5.68 6.46
N THR A 19 9.46 -6.33 7.25
CA THR A 19 9.15 -7.60 7.89
C THR A 19 9.56 -7.55 9.35
N GLY A 20 8.56 -7.57 10.24
CA GLY A 20 8.79 -7.66 11.68
C GLY A 20 9.01 -6.32 12.40
N GLU A 21 9.08 -5.19 11.70
CA GLU A 21 9.10 -3.86 12.34
C GLU A 21 7.71 -3.39 12.80
N TYR A 22 6.64 -3.90 12.19
CA TYR A 22 5.27 -3.49 12.45
C TYR A 22 4.35 -4.70 12.56
N ASP A 23 3.50 -4.72 13.58
CA ASP A 23 2.41 -5.68 13.72
C ASP A 23 1.20 -5.15 12.95
N VAL A 24 0.85 -5.86 11.87
CA VAL A 24 -0.25 -5.51 10.97
C VAL A 24 -1.37 -6.55 11.02
N ASP A 25 -1.35 -7.51 11.95
CA ASP A 25 -2.31 -8.62 11.97
C ASP A 25 -3.75 -8.11 12.15
N ALA A 26 -3.95 -7.18 13.09
CA ALA A 26 -5.24 -6.55 13.31
C ALA A 26 -5.71 -5.72 12.09
N LEU A 27 -4.78 -5.12 11.34
CA LEU A 27 -5.10 -4.39 10.11
C LEU A 27 -5.57 -5.35 9.02
N ILE A 28 -4.90 -6.49 8.84
CA ILE A 28 -5.27 -7.54 7.88
C ILE A 28 -6.61 -8.18 8.26
N GLU A 29 -6.85 -8.44 9.55
CA GLU A 29 -8.14 -8.97 10.01
C GLU A 29 -9.26 -7.98 9.73
N LYS A 30 -9.07 -6.69 10.06
CA LYS A 30 -10.08 -5.65 9.84
C LYS A 30 -10.42 -5.44 8.37
N MET A 31 -9.45 -5.64 7.48
CA MET A 31 -9.63 -5.57 6.03
C MET A 31 -10.63 -6.61 5.49
N GLN A 32 -10.87 -7.72 6.20
CA GLN A 32 -11.87 -8.72 5.78
C GLN A 32 -13.32 -8.19 5.87
N GLU A 33 -13.54 -7.12 6.63
CA GLU A 33 -14.85 -6.47 6.74
C GLU A 33 -15.08 -5.42 5.62
N MET A 34 -14.04 -5.05 4.88
CA MET A 34 -14.11 -4.00 3.85
C MET A 34 -14.65 -4.57 2.53
N PRO A 35 -15.44 -3.80 1.76
CA PRO A 35 -15.91 -4.23 0.45
C PRO A 35 -14.76 -4.60 -0.49
N CYS A 36 -14.90 -5.73 -1.18
CA CYS A 36 -13.97 -6.19 -2.23
C CYS A 36 -14.77 -6.80 -3.38
N PRO A 37 -15.36 -5.96 -4.26
CA PRO A 37 -16.16 -6.43 -5.37
C PRO A 37 -15.30 -7.08 -6.46
N ASP A 38 -15.87 -8.04 -7.19
CA ASP A 38 -15.16 -8.79 -8.23
C ASP A 38 -15.00 -7.99 -9.54
N ASP A 39 -15.91 -7.05 -9.82
CA ASP A 39 -16.08 -6.37 -11.10
C ASP A 39 -15.72 -4.88 -11.09
N GLU A 40 -15.29 -4.35 -9.94
CA GLU A 40 -14.85 -2.95 -9.81
C GLU A 40 -13.73 -2.80 -8.77
N VAL A 41 -13.25 -1.58 -8.59
CA VAL A 41 -12.26 -1.22 -7.58
C VAL A 41 -12.86 -0.18 -6.64
N VAL A 42 -12.80 -0.44 -5.34
CA VAL A 42 -13.19 0.49 -4.29
C VAL A 42 -11.94 1.12 -3.70
N TYR A 43 -11.83 2.44 -3.81
CA TYR A 43 -10.75 3.23 -3.21
C TYR A 43 -11.29 4.12 -2.11
N VAL A 44 -10.80 3.93 -0.89
CA VAL A 44 -11.09 4.77 0.27
C VAL A 44 -9.76 5.25 0.84
N PRO A 45 -9.41 6.54 0.70
CA PRO A 45 -8.09 7.04 1.12
C PRO A 45 -7.88 7.09 2.64
N SER A 46 -8.96 7.15 3.42
CA SER A 46 -8.95 7.28 4.88
C SER A 46 -10.19 6.61 5.44
N GLU A 47 -9.97 5.51 6.18
CA GLU A 47 -11.01 4.71 6.81
C GLU A 47 -10.84 4.73 8.33
N SER A 48 -11.79 5.37 9.00
CA SER A 48 -11.82 5.53 10.46
C SER A 48 -11.66 4.22 11.23
N ALA A 49 -12.21 3.11 10.72
CA ALA A 49 -12.10 1.81 11.36
C ALA A 49 -10.68 1.23 11.31
N LEU A 50 -9.90 1.56 10.27
CA LEU A 50 -8.49 1.16 10.14
C LEU A 50 -7.59 2.11 10.93
N GLU A 51 -7.85 3.42 10.89
CA GLU A 51 -7.09 4.44 11.61
C GLU A 51 -7.26 4.35 13.14
N ALA A 52 -8.34 3.72 13.62
CA ALA A 52 -8.55 3.44 15.04
C ALA A 52 -7.65 2.33 15.59
N LEU A 53 -6.96 1.57 14.74
CA LEU A 53 -6.09 0.47 15.15
C LEU A 53 -4.75 0.97 15.72
N PRO A 54 -4.12 0.23 16.66
CA PRO A 54 -2.84 0.65 17.27
C PRO A 54 -1.72 0.94 16.27
N VAL A 55 -1.69 0.22 15.14
CA VAL A 55 -0.66 0.35 14.09
C VAL A 55 -0.60 1.76 13.49
N MET A 56 -1.71 2.51 13.52
CA MET A 56 -1.74 3.92 13.10
C MET A 56 -0.69 4.74 13.84
N LYS A 57 -0.54 4.52 15.15
CA LYS A 57 0.44 5.22 15.97
C LYS A 57 1.86 4.78 15.64
N ASP A 58 2.08 3.48 15.43
CA ASP A 58 3.41 2.94 15.12
C ASP A 58 3.93 3.46 13.77
N PHE A 59 3.07 3.48 12.75
CA PHE A 59 3.38 4.09 11.46
C PHE A 59 3.64 5.58 11.59
N THR A 60 2.77 6.31 12.30
CA THR A 60 2.94 7.76 12.49
C THR A 60 4.29 8.07 13.13
N ASP A 61 4.60 7.46 14.27
CA ASP A 61 5.75 7.84 15.09
C ASP A 61 7.08 7.31 14.53
N SER A 62 7.10 6.09 14.00
CA SER A 62 8.34 5.45 13.56
C SER A 62 8.60 5.64 12.07
N LEU A 63 7.60 5.36 11.24
CA LEU A 63 7.76 5.23 9.80
C LEU A 63 7.73 6.58 9.10
N TYR A 64 6.82 7.44 9.57
CA TYR A 64 6.60 8.78 9.04
C TYR A 64 7.16 9.90 9.94
N GLY A 65 7.83 9.55 11.03
CA GLY A 65 8.55 10.51 11.87
C GLY A 65 7.66 11.59 12.51
N GLY A 66 6.43 11.22 12.86
CA GLY A 66 5.42 12.10 13.47
C GLY A 66 4.62 12.94 12.47
N LEU A 67 4.78 12.73 11.16
CA LEU A 67 3.94 13.39 10.17
C LEU A 67 2.51 12.83 10.22
N PRO A 68 1.47 13.66 9.98
CA PRO A 68 0.11 13.16 9.84
C PRO A 68 0.01 12.16 8.69
N ILE A 69 -0.67 11.04 8.92
CA ILE A 69 -0.92 10.00 7.91
C ILE A 69 -2.42 9.69 7.83
N GLN A 70 -2.78 8.91 6.81
CA GLN A 70 -4.11 8.32 6.66
C GLN A 70 -3.92 6.83 6.37
N ILE A 71 -4.86 6.00 6.83
CA ILE A 71 -4.91 4.58 6.50
C ILE A 71 -6.23 4.31 5.80
N GLY A 72 -6.13 3.85 4.56
CA GLY A 72 -7.24 3.54 3.68
C GLY A 72 -7.07 2.18 3.02
N TYR A 73 -7.89 1.91 2.01
CA TYR A 73 -7.81 0.69 1.21
C TYR A 73 -8.14 0.89 -0.26
N CYS A 74 -7.62 -0.01 -1.07
CA CYS A 74 -7.93 -0.17 -2.49
C CYS A 74 -8.23 -1.65 -2.74
N ASN A 75 -9.50 -1.99 -2.94
CA ASN A 75 -9.97 -3.37 -3.00
C ASN A 75 -10.69 -3.67 -4.32
N GLY A 76 -10.59 -4.91 -4.80
CA GLY A 76 -11.24 -5.39 -6.02
C GLY A 76 -10.25 -5.68 -7.15
N ASN A 77 -10.75 -5.87 -8.36
CA ASN A 77 -9.94 -6.29 -9.51
C ASN A 77 -9.75 -5.16 -10.52
N ASN A 78 -8.53 -4.66 -10.64
CA ASN A 78 -8.20 -3.71 -11.70
C ASN A 78 -7.83 -4.44 -13.01
N HIS A 79 -8.50 -4.10 -14.11
CA HIS A 79 -8.23 -4.63 -15.45
C HIS A 79 -7.63 -3.60 -16.42
N LEU A 80 -7.53 -2.33 -16.01
CA LEU A 80 -7.06 -1.23 -16.86
C LEU A 80 -5.98 -0.40 -16.13
N LEU A 81 -4.88 -0.11 -16.83
CA LEU A 81 -3.91 0.88 -16.38
C LEU A 81 -4.24 2.23 -17.01
N ASN A 82 -4.98 3.06 -16.28
CA ASN A 82 -5.43 4.38 -16.77
C ASN A 82 -4.54 5.53 -16.29
N ALA A 83 -3.90 5.38 -15.13
CA ALA A 83 -3.06 6.40 -14.51
C ALA A 83 -1.98 5.77 -13.64
N VAL A 84 -0.91 6.52 -13.41
CA VAL A 84 0.10 6.28 -12.38
C VAL A 84 0.22 7.53 -11.53
N GLU A 85 0.57 7.35 -10.26
CA GLU A 85 0.74 8.46 -9.31
C GLU A 85 2.16 8.51 -8.77
N TYR A 86 2.54 9.68 -8.26
CA TYR A 86 3.83 9.91 -7.62
C TYR A 86 3.63 10.70 -6.33
N HIS A 87 4.23 10.19 -5.25
CA HIS A 87 4.23 10.81 -3.93
C HIS A 87 5.64 11.26 -3.57
N ARG A 88 5.76 12.47 -2.98
CA ARG A 88 7.05 12.96 -2.47
C ARG A 88 7.46 12.28 -1.15
N SER A 89 6.50 11.71 -0.44
CA SER A 89 6.69 10.87 0.73
C SER A 89 6.57 9.41 0.35
N SER A 90 7.10 8.52 1.19
CA SER A 90 6.91 7.09 1.01
C SER A 90 5.43 6.70 1.15
N GLU A 91 4.97 5.83 0.26
CA GLU A 91 3.70 5.12 0.40
C GLU A 91 3.98 3.70 0.87
N ILE A 92 3.08 3.16 1.69
CA ILE A 92 3.24 1.84 2.28
C ILE A 92 1.99 1.03 2.01
N ASN A 93 2.21 -0.16 1.45
CA ASN A 93 1.18 -1.09 1.08
C ASN A 93 1.25 -2.32 1.99
N VAL A 94 0.15 -2.62 2.68
CA VAL A 94 -0.03 -3.85 3.45
C VAL A 94 -0.90 -4.80 2.64
N ALA A 95 -0.31 -5.89 2.17
CA ALA A 95 -1.00 -6.88 1.35
C ALA A 95 -1.88 -7.78 2.23
N ALA A 96 -3.15 -7.41 2.42
CA ALA A 96 -4.14 -8.27 3.10
C ALA A 96 -4.48 -9.54 2.28
N THR A 97 -4.31 -9.45 0.96
CA THR A 97 -4.34 -10.56 0.01
C THR A 97 -3.21 -10.37 -1.03
N ASP A 98 -2.99 -11.36 -1.90
CA ASP A 98 -2.02 -11.25 -2.99
C ASP A 98 -2.35 -10.08 -3.92
N LEU A 99 -1.36 -9.26 -4.25
CA LEU A 99 -1.53 -8.11 -5.14
C LEU A 99 -0.35 -7.96 -6.10
N ILE A 100 -0.59 -7.24 -7.20
CA ILE A 100 0.42 -6.87 -8.18
C ILE A 100 0.65 -5.37 -8.14
N LEU A 101 1.90 -4.95 -7.94
CA LEU A 101 2.31 -3.54 -7.99
C LEU A 101 2.90 -3.21 -9.36
N LEU A 102 2.44 -2.11 -9.94
CA LEU A 102 3.07 -1.47 -11.09
C LEU A 102 3.84 -0.25 -10.57
N ILE A 103 5.17 -0.30 -10.66
CA ILE A 103 6.07 0.68 -10.05
C ILE A 103 7.11 1.17 -11.06
N GLY A 104 7.39 2.47 -11.01
CA GLY A 104 8.37 3.16 -11.84
C GLY A 104 9.26 4.06 -10.97
N SER A 105 10.39 4.51 -11.53
CA SER A 105 11.23 5.52 -10.87
C SER A 105 10.78 6.90 -11.34
N GLU A 106 10.81 7.89 -10.46
CA GLU A 106 10.52 9.29 -10.85
C GLU A 106 11.49 9.78 -11.93
N GLN A 107 12.73 9.29 -11.94
CA GLN A 107 13.73 9.62 -12.96
C GLN A 107 13.43 9.03 -14.34
N ASP A 108 12.46 8.12 -14.45
CA ASP A 108 12.01 7.57 -15.73
C ASP A 108 10.88 8.43 -16.35
N ILE A 109 10.42 9.50 -15.66
CA ILE A 109 9.38 10.41 -16.16
C ILE A 109 10.03 11.44 -17.09
N GLU A 110 9.60 11.47 -18.36
CA GLU A 110 10.03 12.42 -19.39
C GLU A 110 8.95 13.51 -19.64
N GLU A 111 9.33 14.62 -20.29
CA GLU A 111 8.43 15.74 -20.65
C GLU A 111 7.45 15.40 -21.79
#